data_AF-A0A830GXY4-F1
#
_entry.id   AF-A0A830GXY4-F1
#
_cell.length_a   1.000
_cell.length_b   1.000
_cell.length_c   1.000
_cell.angle_alpha   90.00
_cell.angle_beta   90.00
_cell.angle_gamma   90.00
#
_symmetry.space_group_name_H-M   'P 1'
#
loop_
_entity.id
_entity.type
_entity.pdbx_description
1 polymer ?
#
loop_
_entity_poly.entity_id
_entity_poly.type
_entity_poly.pdbx_seq_one_letter_code
_entity_poly.pdbx_strand_id
1 'polypeptide(L)'
;MTYKIAIVLDRARMERVRSKGVQVKDLYGGYLKVVELEVPDELAKRILAEFPRARIDARGFIEETPIAFKRELFDNVVRMGPGPAAIEDTMRPEKLARIKELASREDEYLPPPS
;
A
#
# COMPACT_ATOMS: atom_id res chain seq x y z
N MET A 1 14.59 0.91 -12.87
CA MET A 1 13.21 0.72 -13.38
C MET A 1 12.26 1.38 -12.40
N THR A 2 11.07 1.82 -12.79
CA THR A 2 10.07 2.38 -11.85
C THR A 2 8.94 1.37 -11.70
N TYR A 3 8.65 0.98 -10.47
CA TYR A 3 7.55 0.09 -10.12
C TYR A 3 6.34 0.90 -9.64
N LYS A 4 5.24 0.21 -9.39
CA LYS A 4 4.00 0.83 -8.90
C LYS A 4 3.52 0.11 -7.67
N ILE A 5 2.77 0.81 -6.82
CA ILE A 5 1.95 0.17 -5.80
C ILE A 5 0.57 0.79 -5.81
N ALA A 6 -0.47 -0.05 -5.74
CA ALA A 6 -1.85 0.39 -5.72
C ALA A 6 -2.46 0.28 -4.32
N ILE A 7 -3.12 1.36 -3.91
CA ILE A 7 -3.96 1.41 -2.70
C ILE A 7 -5.41 1.42 -3.12
N VAL A 8 -6.15 0.37 -2.78
CA VAL A 8 -7.60 0.30 -3.01
C VAL A 8 -8.33 1.24 -2.07
N LEU A 9 -9.27 2.00 -2.64
CA LEU A 9 -10.06 3.01 -1.96
C LEU A 9 -11.49 2.50 -1.79
N ASP A 10 -11.87 2.25 -0.54
CA ASP A 10 -13.27 2.18 -0.15
C ASP A 10 -13.89 3.59 -0.09
N ARG A 11 -15.18 3.67 0.23
CA ARG A 11 -15.91 4.95 0.33
C ARG A 11 -15.28 5.93 1.32
N ALA A 12 -14.85 5.46 2.50
CA ALA A 12 -14.26 6.32 3.52
C ALA A 12 -12.88 6.84 3.09
N ARG A 13 -12.07 5.99 2.45
CA ARG A 13 -10.77 6.36 1.90
C ARG A 13 -10.92 7.36 0.75
N MET A 14 -11.91 7.16 -0.12
CA MET A 14 -12.24 8.09 -1.21
C MET A 14 -12.53 9.50 -0.68
N GLU A 15 -13.32 9.62 0.39
CA GLU A 15 -13.64 10.93 1.00
C GLU A 15 -12.39 11.62 1.54
N ARG A 16 -11.50 10.86 2.21
CA ARG A 16 -10.24 11.39 2.76
C ARG A 16 -9.31 11.92 1.67
N VAL A 17 -9.16 11.22 0.54
CA VAL A 17 -8.23 11.64 -0.53
C VAL A 17 -8.78 12.74 -1.44
N ARG A 18 -10.11 12.85 -1.59
CA ARG A 18 -10.75 13.93 -2.39
C ARG A 18 -10.33 15.31 -1.90
N SER A 19 -10.31 15.51 -0.58
CA SER A 19 -9.87 16.77 0.04
C SER A 19 -8.41 17.14 -0.21
N LYS A 20 -7.60 16.19 -0.71
CA LYS A 20 -6.16 16.31 -0.91
C LYS A 20 -5.76 16.42 -2.38
N GLY A 21 -6.72 16.40 -3.31
CA GLY A 21 -6.44 16.49 -4.75
C GLY A 21 -5.65 15.31 -5.32
N VAL A 22 -5.68 14.15 -4.65
CA VAL A 22 -4.97 12.95 -5.11
C VAL A 22 -5.66 12.38 -6.35
N GLN A 23 -4.89 12.05 -7.38
CA GLN A 23 -5.42 11.41 -8.58
C GLN A 23 -5.89 9.98 -8.26
N VAL A 24 -7.16 9.71 -8.57
CA VAL A 24 -7.78 8.40 -8.42
C VAL A 24 -7.96 7.76 -9.79
N LYS A 25 -7.65 6.47 -9.90
CA LYS A 25 -7.84 5.67 -11.11
C LYS A 25 -8.87 4.59 -10.92
N ASP A 26 -9.45 4.17 -12.04
CA ASP A 26 -10.42 3.11 -12.12
C ASP A 26 -9.73 1.79 -12.40
N LEU A 27 -10.09 0.76 -11.65
CA LEU A 27 -9.67 -0.61 -11.84
C LEU A 27 -10.90 -1.49 -12.04
N TYR A 28 -10.77 -2.53 -12.88
CA TYR A 28 -11.87 -3.40 -13.30
C TYR A 28 -13.09 -2.61 -13.78
N GLY A 29 -12.94 -1.76 -14.80
CA GLY A 29 -14.07 -1.00 -15.37
C GLY A 29 -14.75 -0.04 -14.38
N GLY A 30 -14.06 0.36 -13.30
CA GLY A 30 -14.57 1.31 -12.31
C GLY A 30 -15.16 0.67 -11.05
N TYR A 31 -15.22 -0.67 -10.96
CA TYR A 31 -15.66 -1.37 -9.75
C TYR A 31 -14.75 -1.11 -8.55
N LEU A 32 -13.45 -0.92 -8.79
CA LEU A 32 -12.49 -0.51 -7.78
C LEU A 32 -11.90 0.85 -8.15
N LYS A 33 -11.67 1.67 -7.12
CA LYS A 33 -10.93 2.92 -7.23
C LYS A 33 -9.60 2.74 -6.53
N VAL A 34 -8.53 3.25 -7.13
CA VAL A 34 -7.17 3.12 -6.58
C VAL A 34 -6.41 4.44 -6.60
N VAL A 35 -5.50 4.62 -5.65
CA VAL A 35 -4.35 5.51 -5.82
C VAL A 35 -3.18 4.63 -6.28
N GLU A 36 -2.61 4.97 -7.43
CA GLU A 36 -1.35 4.37 -7.88
C GLU A 36 -0.20 5.29 -7.49
N LEU A 37 0.82 4.73 -6.83
CA LEU A 37 2.04 5.43 -6.49
C LEU A 37 3.21 4.85 -7.28
N GLU A 38 4.06 5.73 -7.80
CA GLU A 38 5.34 5.32 -8.37
C GLU A 38 6.34 4.98 -7.25
N VAL A 39 7.06 3.88 -7.45
CA VAL A 39 8.04 3.36 -6.49
C VAL A 39 9.39 3.26 -7.20
N PRO A 40 10.39 4.07 -6.79
CA PRO A 40 11.74 3.96 -7.32
C PRO A 40 12.34 2.57 -7.06
N ASP A 41 13.22 2.12 -7.96
CA ASP A 41 13.85 0.79 -7.93
C ASP A 41 14.40 0.39 -6.55
N GLU A 42 15.17 1.29 -5.94
CA GLU A 42 15.80 1.05 -4.62
C GLU A 42 14.77 0.90 -3.50
N LEU A 43 13.67 1.66 -3.57
CA LEU A 43 12.61 1.57 -2.59
C LEU A 43 11.78 0.29 -2.78
N ALA A 44 11.58 -0.13 -4.02
CA ALA A 44 10.93 -1.41 -4.33
C ALA A 44 11.75 -2.60 -3.80
N LYS A 45 13.07 -2.62 -4.03
CA LYS A 45 13.97 -3.64 -3.48
C LYS A 45 13.87 -3.73 -1.96
N ARG A 46 13.83 -2.58 -1.28
CA ARG A 46 13.63 -2.53 0.17
C ARG A 46 12.29 -3.11 0.60
N ILE A 47 11.18 -2.73 -0.05
CA ILE A 47 9.84 -3.27 0.26
C ILE A 47 9.84 -4.80 0.12
N LEU A 48 10.39 -5.33 -0.98
CA LEU A 48 10.45 -6.77 -1.24
C LEU A 48 11.32 -7.52 -0.22
N ALA A 49 12.42 -6.90 0.25
CA ALA A 49 13.28 -7.49 1.28
C ALA A 49 12.58 -7.55 2.66
N GLU A 50 11.74 -6.56 2.97
CA GLU A 50 11.05 -6.49 4.27
C GLU A 50 9.81 -7.37 4.35
N PHE A 51 9.17 -7.67 3.22
CA PHE A 51 7.92 -8.43 3.14
C PHE A 51 8.07 -9.63 2.19
N PRO A 52 8.37 -10.84 2.71
CA PRO A 52 8.70 -12.00 1.88
C PRO A 52 7.63 -12.47 0.90
N ARG A 53 6.35 -12.18 1.18
CA ARG A 53 5.23 -12.48 0.25
C ARG A 53 5.10 -11.44 -0.86
N ALA A 54 5.65 -10.25 -0.68
CA ALA A 54 5.52 -9.21 -1.67
C ALA A 54 6.23 -9.61 -2.96
N ARG A 55 5.59 -9.33 -4.09
CA ARG A 55 6.09 -9.68 -5.42
C ARG A 55 5.75 -8.63 -6.44
N ILE A 56 6.45 -8.63 -7.57
CA ILE A 56 6.15 -7.75 -8.70
C ILE A 56 5.32 -8.52 -9.73
N ASP A 57 4.15 -7.99 -10.07
CA ASP A 57 3.32 -8.54 -11.15
C ASP A 57 3.88 -8.20 -12.54
N ALA A 58 3.32 -8.81 -13.60
CA ALA A 58 3.76 -8.61 -14.98
C ALA A 58 3.62 -7.16 -15.49
N ARG A 59 2.91 -6.29 -14.77
CA ARG A 59 2.70 -4.87 -15.09
C ARG A 59 3.56 -3.94 -14.24
N GLY A 60 4.42 -4.50 -13.38
CA GLY A 60 5.32 -3.74 -12.52
C GLY A 60 4.69 -3.30 -11.20
N PHE A 61 3.55 -3.86 -10.79
CA PHE A 61 2.94 -3.57 -9.48
C PHE A 61 3.54 -4.44 -8.38
N ILE A 62 3.93 -3.80 -7.27
CA ILE A 62 4.25 -4.47 -6.02
C ILE A 62 2.93 -4.90 -5.37
N GLU A 63 2.69 -6.20 -5.37
CA GLU A 63 1.51 -6.86 -4.82
C GLU A 63 1.86 -7.72 -3.61
N GLU A 64 0.84 -8.23 -2.92
CA GLU A 64 0.96 -9.10 -1.74
C GLU A 64 1.76 -8.48 -0.57
N THR A 65 1.80 -7.15 -0.52
CA THR A 65 2.21 -6.42 0.68
C THR A 65 1.16 -6.55 1.78
N PRO A 66 1.55 -6.55 3.07
CA PRO A 66 0.61 -6.66 4.19
C PRO A 66 -0.47 -5.58 4.18
N ILE A 67 -1.64 -5.90 4.73
CA ILE A 67 -2.76 -4.95 4.88
C ILE A 67 -2.33 -3.77 5.76
N ALA A 68 -1.61 -4.05 6.85
CA ALA A 68 -1.07 -3.06 7.77
C ALA A 68 -0.13 -2.07 7.06
N PHE A 69 0.69 -2.56 6.12
CA PHE A 69 1.56 -1.71 5.29
C PHE A 69 0.74 -0.81 4.38
N LYS A 70 -0.23 -1.35 3.63
CA LYS A 70 -1.10 -0.54 2.74
C LYS A 70 -1.92 0.50 3.53
N ARG A 71 -2.31 0.19 4.78
CA ARG A 71 -3.01 1.13 5.66
C ARG A 71 -2.11 2.30 6.09
N GLU A 72 -0.91 2.00 6.60
CA GLU A 72 0.03 3.05 7.01
C GLU A 72 0.45 3.91 5.81
N LEU A 73 0.69 3.29 4.65
CA LEU A 73 0.98 3.99 3.41
C LEU A 73 -0.15 4.95 3.01
N PHE A 74 -1.40 4.50 3.10
CA PHE A 74 -2.55 5.35 2.83
C PHE A 74 -2.61 6.56 3.76
N ASP A 75 -2.41 6.36 5.06
CA ASP A 75 -2.42 7.45 6.03
C ASP A 75 -1.30 8.47 5.75
N ASN A 76 -0.12 8.00 5.34
CA ASN A 76 0.97 8.89 4.91
C ASN A 76 0.61 9.63 3.63
N VAL A 77 0.00 8.99 2.62
CA VAL A 77 -0.48 9.68 1.41
C VAL A 77 -1.49 10.78 1.75
N VAL A 78 -2.43 10.53 2.65
CA VAL A 78 -3.40 11.56 3.08
C VAL A 78 -2.70 12.72 3.82
N ARG A 79 -1.66 12.42 4.59
CA ARG A 79 -0.95 13.41 5.42
C ARG A 79 0.00 14.30 4.61
N MET A 80 0.82 13.72 3.74
CA MET A 80 1.91 14.43 3.04
C MET A 80 1.79 14.43 1.51
N GLY A 81 0.78 13.76 0.94
CA GLY A 81 0.58 13.65 -0.50
C GLY A 81 1.11 12.35 -1.10
N PRO A 82 0.74 12.04 -2.36
CA PRO A 82 1.21 10.86 -3.06
C PRO A 82 2.68 11.05 -3.48
N GLY A 83 3.51 10.03 -3.30
CA GLY A 83 4.87 10.03 -3.83
C GLY A 83 5.86 9.21 -2.99
N PRO A 84 7.15 9.22 -3.40
CA PRO A 84 8.21 8.46 -2.72
C PRO A 84 8.32 8.78 -1.23
N ALA A 85 8.16 10.03 -0.84
CA ALA A 85 8.24 10.46 0.56
C ALA A 85 7.23 9.74 1.48
N ALA A 86 6.01 9.49 1.00
CA ALA A 86 5.00 8.75 1.77
C ALA A 86 5.39 7.29 1.97
N ILE A 87 6.03 6.69 0.97
CA ILE A 87 6.53 5.31 1.03
C ILE A 87 7.76 5.25 1.95
N GLU A 88 8.70 6.17 1.82
CA GLU A 88 9.89 6.26 2.68
C GLU A 88 9.51 6.44 4.15
N ASP A 89 8.52 7.32 4.44
CA ASP A 89 7.99 7.51 5.78
C ASP A 89 7.36 6.23 6.34
N THR A 90 6.62 5.49 5.50
CA THR A 90 6.06 4.17 5.86
C THR A 90 7.14 3.13 6.17
N MET A 91 8.28 3.19 5.47
CA MET A 91 9.41 2.28 5.61
C MET A 91 10.40 2.70 6.71
N ARG A 92 10.08 3.70 7.53
CA ARG A 92 10.93 4.08 8.67
C ARG A 92 10.97 2.96 9.72
N PRO A 93 12.13 2.70 10.36
CA PRO A 93 12.30 1.56 11.27
C PRO A 93 11.23 1.46 12.36
N GLU A 94 10.86 2.57 12.99
CA GLU A 94 9.88 2.64 14.07
C GLU A 94 8.46 2.24 13.61
N LYS A 95 8.09 2.58 12.37
CA LYS A 95 6.80 2.20 11.80
C LYS A 95 6.85 0.77 11.29
N LEU A 96 7.95 0.39 10.66
CA LEU A 96 8.13 -0.91 10.05
C LEU A 96 8.06 -2.03 11.10
N ALA A 97 8.63 -1.84 12.29
CA ALA A 97 8.51 -2.78 13.39
C ALA A 97 7.03 -3.03 13.76
N ARG A 98 6.26 -1.96 13.95
CA ARG A 98 4.81 -2.04 14.24
C ARG A 98 4.02 -2.65 13.08
N ILE A 99 4.33 -2.30 11.83
CA ILE A 99 3.68 -2.85 10.64
C ILE A 99 3.89 -4.36 10.59
N LYS A 100 5.11 -4.84 10.84
CA LYS A 100 5.43 -6.27 10.83
C LYS A 100 4.73 -7.04 11.96
N GLU A 101 4.65 -6.46 13.15
CA GLU A 101 3.88 -7.03 14.27
C GLU A 101 2.39 -7.17 13.93
N LEU A 102 1.79 -6.15 13.32
CA LEU A 102 0.40 -6.23 12.87
C LEU A 102 0.24 -7.25 11.73
N ALA A 103 1.19 -7.28 10.79
CA ALA A 103 1.17 -8.18 9.65
C ALA A 103 1.25 -9.66 10.05
N SER A 104 1.99 -10.02 11.10
CA SER A 104 2.08 -11.41 11.56
C SER A 104 0.76 -11.96 12.10
N ARG A 105 -0.21 -11.06 12.39
CA ARG A 105 -1.54 -11.41 12.88
C ARG A 105 -2.61 -11.37 11.80
N GLU A 106 -2.26 -11.00 10.57
CA GLU A 106 -3.21 -10.95 9.44
C GLU A 106 -3.68 -12.34 9.01
N ASP A 107 -2.82 -13.35 9.18
CA ASP A 107 -3.13 -14.74 8.82
C ASP A 107 -3.80 -15.52 9.98
N GLU A 108 -3.95 -14.92 11.18
CA GLU A 108 -4.36 -15.62 12.41
C GLU A 108 -5.87 -15.95 12.51
N TYR A 109 -6.73 -15.51 11.58
CA TYR A 109 -8.16 -15.82 11.69
C TYR A 109 -8.83 -16.25 10.38
N LEU A 110 -9.02 -17.56 10.26
CA LEU A 110 -10.08 -18.16 9.46
C LEU A 110 -11.10 -18.76 10.43
N PRO A 111 -12.27 -18.14 10.66
CA PRO A 111 -13.33 -18.80 11.41
C PRO A 111 -13.72 -20.09 10.66
N PRO A 112 -13.91 -21.22 11.36
CA PRO A 112 -14.41 -22.42 10.71
C PRO A 112 -15.80 -22.13 10.10
N PRO A 113 -16.12 -22.71 8.94
CA PRO A 113 -17.44 -22.57 8.35
C PRO A 113 -18.50 -23.10 9.31
N SER A 114 -19.57 -22.33 9.47
CA SER A 114 -20.80 -22.73 10.16
C SER A 114 -21.59 -23.74 9.34
#